data_AF-A0A9E3WU60-F1
#
_entry.id   AF-A0A9E3WU60-F1
#
_cell.length_a   1.000
_cell.length_b   1.000
_cell.length_c   1.000
_cell.angle_alpha   90.00
_cell.angle_beta   90.00
_cell.angle_gamma   90.00
#
_symmetry.space_group_name_H-M   'P 1'
#
loop_
_entity.id
_entity.type
_entity.pdbx_description
1 polymer ?
#
loop_
_entity_poly.entity_id
_entity_poly.type
_entity_poly.pdbx_seq_one_letter_code
_entity_poly.pdbx_strand_id
1 'polypeptide(L)'
;GPDGAGVYRLADANRDGKLEVAATLVKFRSALDEDPSAALGEHGPHGLTLGPDGHLYIVVGNHAQVESPIEFNSPYRTYYEGDIVPRLEDPGGHAVGVKAPGGVVLRLSVDGKKIERIAGGLRNAYDLAFDQWGNLLVHDSDMEADEGAPWYRPTRISHVVPGGEYGWRSGWAKWPDYWHDMLPSVVETGRGSPTGMVVYDHFKLPEKYHHNLIVCDWSTGQIVAMDLKAQGASIAAKSEVLLEGEPLAMTDLAVGPDGWIYFITGGRQTVGAVYRLTYSGESPDTATRIGTGVAAAIRYPQFHSAATRQEIAKIKQAEGERWDAVLPAIARTKKNSARFRTRALDLMNLYGPPPTKGLLLELAAADVPEVRVKAIDLMGLATAEDFGPTLAKLLADPDAHVRRHACEAMVRCGATATLAQLKPLLISDDRFEAFAARRLLERMPTTAWADEVLAADDHRLFIQGATALLVAKDDKATCLAVLGRFQELLPTYIADDDFVDMLRVCQVAVERGKIEPGDAPALAQALGDEFPASSDRMNRELLRLLVRLKPDGLHQRYVAYLRSNLDDQQRLHTALHLAMVDGWNSEQRMALVATLEELRS
;
A
#
# COMPACT_ATOMS: atom_id res chain seq x y z
N GLY A 1 4.04 15.17 -22.70
CA GLY A 1 4.31 14.91 -24.13
C GLY A 1 3.39 15.78 -24.98
N PRO A 2 3.19 15.47 -26.27
CA PRO A 2 2.33 16.25 -27.17
C PRO A 2 0.89 16.47 -26.69
N ASP A 3 0.32 15.50 -25.96
CA ASP A 3 -1.05 15.53 -25.45
C ASP A 3 -1.15 15.92 -23.95
N GLY A 4 -0.11 16.57 -23.40
CA GLY A 4 -0.05 16.94 -21.98
C GLY A 4 0.55 15.84 -21.08
N ALA A 5 0.00 15.66 -19.87
CA ALA A 5 0.46 14.66 -18.91
C ALA A 5 -0.08 13.26 -19.24
N GLY A 6 0.80 12.25 -19.25
CA GLY A 6 0.43 10.90 -19.67
C GLY A 6 1.60 9.92 -19.73
N VAL A 7 1.27 8.64 -19.87
CA VAL A 7 2.23 7.59 -20.27
C VAL A 7 2.35 7.61 -21.78
N TYR A 8 3.57 7.71 -22.30
CA TYR A 8 3.84 7.76 -23.74
C TYR A 8 4.64 6.56 -24.21
N ARG A 9 4.24 5.96 -25.34
CA ARG A 9 5.06 5.04 -26.11
C ARG A 9 5.88 5.85 -27.11
N LEU A 10 7.18 5.90 -26.85
CA LEU A 10 8.15 6.54 -27.73
C LEU A 10 8.77 5.48 -28.64
N ALA A 11 8.94 5.78 -29.92
CA ALA A 11 9.67 4.93 -30.85
C ALA A 11 10.70 5.75 -31.64
N ASP A 12 11.91 5.18 -31.73
CA ASP A 12 12.96 5.48 -32.70
C ASP A 12 13.19 4.15 -33.45
N ALA A 13 12.42 3.94 -34.51
CA ALA A 13 12.38 2.69 -35.26
C ALA A 13 13.57 2.55 -36.21
N ASN A 14 14.06 3.67 -36.75
CA ASN A 14 15.22 3.71 -37.65
C ASN A 14 16.58 3.76 -36.91
N ARG A 15 16.58 4.08 -35.60
CA ARG A 15 17.74 4.24 -34.71
C ARG A 15 18.64 5.43 -35.07
N ASP A 16 18.07 6.52 -35.57
CA ASP A 16 18.79 7.76 -35.90
C ASP A 16 18.91 8.75 -34.72
N GLY A 17 18.31 8.42 -33.57
CA GLY A 17 18.29 9.24 -32.37
C GLY A 17 17.13 10.23 -32.31
N LYS A 18 16.17 10.17 -33.24
CA LYS A 18 14.95 10.97 -33.24
C LYS A 18 13.72 10.08 -33.11
N LEU A 19 12.75 10.56 -32.35
CA LEU A 19 11.49 9.86 -32.18
C LEU A 19 10.59 10.10 -33.39
N GLU A 20 10.19 9.06 -34.11
CA GLU A 20 9.15 9.19 -35.16
C GLU A 20 7.74 9.06 -34.58
N VAL A 21 7.60 8.43 -33.40
CA VAL A 21 6.31 8.24 -32.72
C VAL A 21 6.41 8.65 -31.24
N ALA A 22 5.46 9.46 -30.80
CA ALA A 22 5.18 9.74 -29.39
C ALA A 22 3.69 9.52 -29.11
N ALA A 23 3.28 8.25 -28.99
CA ALA A 23 1.88 7.86 -28.86
C ALA A 23 1.44 7.81 -27.39
N THR A 24 0.46 8.63 -27.02
CA THR A 24 -0.14 8.61 -25.68
C THR A 24 -0.90 7.30 -25.43
N LEU A 25 -0.59 6.64 -24.32
CA LEU A 25 -1.23 5.40 -23.89
C LEU A 25 -2.29 5.63 -22.83
N VAL A 26 -1.97 6.48 -21.85
CA VAL A 26 -2.81 6.82 -20.69
C VAL A 26 -2.64 8.30 -20.42
N LYS A 27 -3.73 9.00 -20.09
CA LYS A 27 -3.72 10.42 -19.73
C LYS A 27 -4.02 10.62 -18.25
N PHE A 28 -3.48 11.70 -17.70
CA PHE A 28 -3.72 12.15 -16.34
C PHE A 28 -4.20 13.60 -16.32
N ARG A 29 -5.13 13.89 -15.41
CA ARG A 29 -5.70 15.22 -15.14
C ARG A 29 -5.51 15.61 -13.68
N SER A 30 -5.68 16.90 -13.38
CA SER A 30 -5.65 17.41 -12.01
C SER A 30 -6.71 16.75 -11.12
N ALA A 31 -6.38 16.54 -9.84
CA ALA A 31 -7.34 16.25 -8.78
C ALA A 31 -7.78 17.52 -8.01
N LEU A 32 -7.14 18.66 -8.29
CA LEU A 32 -7.35 19.96 -7.64
C LEU A 32 -8.25 20.90 -8.46
N ASP A 33 -8.48 20.58 -9.73
CA ASP A 33 -9.22 21.42 -10.68
C ASP A 33 -10.25 20.56 -11.43
N GLU A 34 -11.42 21.14 -11.70
CA GLU A 34 -12.46 20.50 -12.51
C GLU A 34 -12.18 20.61 -14.01
N ASP A 35 -11.34 21.58 -14.43
CA ASP A 35 -10.86 21.68 -15.81
C ASP A 35 -9.86 20.54 -16.11
N PRO A 36 -10.18 19.59 -17.01
CA PRO A 36 -9.28 18.48 -17.35
C PRO A 36 -8.02 18.95 -18.09
N SER A 37 -7.98 20.20 -18.59
CA SER A 37 -6.80 20.80 -19.21
C SER A 37 -5.86 21.51 -18.22
N ALA A 38 -6.24 21.61 -16.94
CA ALA A 38 -5.40 22.18 -15.90
C ALA A 38 -4.07 21.44 -15.77
N ALA A 39 -2.97 22.19 -15.66
CA ALA A 39 -1.64 21.62 -15.53
C ALA A 39 -1.49 20.85 -14.20
N LEU A 40 -0.83 19.69 -14.25
CA LEU A 40 -0.46 18.96 -13.03
C LEU A 40 0.65 19.70 -12.27
N GLY A 41 0.47 19.80 -10.96
CA GLY A 41 1.50 20.25 -10.02
C GLY A 41 2.52 19.17 -9.65
N GLU A 42 3.29 19.42 -8.60
CA GLU A 42 4.40 18.53 -8.17
C GLU A 42 3.95 17.10 -7.81
N HIS A 43 2.71 16.88 -7.35
CA HIS A 43 2.20 15.54 -7.00
C HIS A 43 1.49 14.86 -8.18
N GLY A 44 2.23 14.72 -9.29
CA GLY A 44 1.77 14.12 -10.53
C GLY A 44 1.97 12.60 -10.62
N PRO A 45 1.84 12.00 -11.83
CA PRO A 45 2.42 10.69 -12.13
C PRO A 45 3.96 10.77 -12.09
N HIS A 46 4.60 9.82 -11.40
CA HIS A 46 6.07 9.78 -11.25
C HIS A 46 6.66 8.48 -11.78
N GLY A 47 7.32 7.67 -10.94
CA GLY A 47 8.03 6.44 -11.33
C GLY A 47 7.19 5.48 -12.17
N LEU A 48 7.84 4.85 -13.16
CA LEU A 48 7.26 3.89 -14.09
C LEU A 48 8.23 2.71 -14.28
N THR A 49 7.79 1.49 -13.96
CA THR A 49 8.62 0.28 -14.14
C THR A 49 7.86 -0.87 -14.78
N LEU A 50 8.59 -1.89 -15.26
CA LEU A 50 8.02 -3.13 -15.79
C LEU A 50 8.05 -4.20 -14.69
N GLY A 51 6.89 -4.66 -14.27
CA GLY A 51 6.74 -5.69 -13.24
C GLY A 51 7.17 -7.10 -13.71
N PRO A 52 7.37 -8.03 -12.75
CA PRO A 52 7.70 -9.44 -13.05
C PRO A 52 6.63 -10.16 -13.88
N ASP A 53 5.40 -9.66 -13.83
CA ASP A 53 4.23 -10.16 -14.55
C ASP A 53 4.13 -9.63 -16.01
N GLY A 54 5.10 -8.83 -16.48
CA GLY A 54 5.12 -8.26 -17.82
C GLY A 54 4.18 -7.07 -18.03
N HIS A 55 3.63 -6.48 -16.97
CA HIS A 55 2.81 -5.27 -17.03
C HIS A 55 3.58 -4.05 -16.51
N LEU A 56 3.18 -2.86 -16.96
CA LEU A 56 3.77 -1.61 -16.48
C LEU A 56 3.12 -1.21 -15.16
N TYR A 57 3.90 -0.70 -14.22
CA TYR A 57 3.41 -0.17 -12.94
C TYR A 57 3.82 1.29 -12.82
N ILE A 58 2.90 2.14 -12.37
CA ILE A 58 3.11 3.58 -12.21
C ILE A 58 2.53 4.07 -10.88
N VAL A 59 3.31 4.89 -10.16
CA VAL A 59 2.84 5.66 -9.00
C VAL A 59 2.25 6.99 -9.48
N VAL A 60 1.14 7.39 -8.86
CA VAL A 60 0.42 8.63 -9.16
C VAL A 60 0.13 9.34 -7.85
N GLY A 61 0.64 10.56 -7.69
CA GLY A 61 0.43 11.38 -6.50
C GLY A 61 -1.01 11.88 -6.34
N ASN A 62 -1.34 12.32 -5.13
CA ASN A 62 -2.68 12.74 -4.73
C ASN A 62 -3.24 13.96 -5.47
N HIS A 63 -2.43 14.70 -6.25
CA HIS A 63 -2.92 15.81 -7.09
C HIS A 63 -3.24 15.38 -8.53
N ALA A 64 -3.14 14.09 -8.87
CA ALA A 64 -3.39 13.57 -10.21
C ALA A 64 -4.40 12.39 -10.21
N GLN A 65 -5.20 12.32 -11.28
CA GLN A 65 -6.12 11.22 -11.54
C GLN A 65 -5.92 10.69 -12.96
N VAL A 66 -6.04 9.38 -13.15
CA VAL A 66 -6.11 8.76 -14.48
C VAL A 66 -7.47 9.03 -15.11
N GLU A 67 -7.49 9.48 -16.37
CA GLU A 67 -8.74 9.75 -17.11
C GLU A 67 -9.40 8.47 -17.65
N SER A 68 -8.58 7.45 -17.91
CA SER A 68 -8.99 6.21 -18.54
C SER A 68 -9.77 5.29 -17.57
N PRO A 69 -10.77 4.51 -18.05
CA PRO A 69 -11.53 3.58 -17.23
C PRO A 69 -10.63 2.54 -16.52
N ILE A 70 -11.00 2.23 -15.28
CA ILE A 70 -10.37 1.19 -14.46
C ILE A 70 -11.10 -0.16 -14.69
N GLU A 71 -10.33 -1.24 -14.84
CA GLU A 71 -10.83 -2.60 -15.03
C GLU A 71 -11.75 -3.05 -13.88
N PHE A 72 -12.86 -3.71 -14.21
CA PHE A 72 -13.87 -4.13 -13.22
C PHE A 72 -13.30 -5.11 -12.18
N ASN A 73 -12.35 -5.97 -12.54
CA ASN A 73 -11.73 -6.90 -11.58
C ASN A 73 -10.52 -6.28 -10.84
N SER A 74 -10.30 -4.97 -10.92
CA SER A 74 -9.23 -4.29 -10.18
C SER A 74 -9.21 -4.69 -8.70
N PRO A 75 -8.04 -4.92 -8.10
CA PRO A 75 -7.93 -5.22 -6.66
C PRO A 75 -8.51 -4.12 -5.77
N TYR A 76 -8.16 -2.86 -6.02
CA TYR A 76 -8.62 -1.73 -5.22
C TYR A 76 -9.73 -0.95 -5.93
N ARG A 77 -10.96 -1.06 -5.40
CA ARG A 77 -12.19 -0.51 -6.01
C ARG A 77 -13.03 0.31 -5.05
N THR A 78 -13.30 -0.23 -3.87
CA THR A 78 -14.15 0.42 -2.86
C THR A 78 -13.28 1.02 -1.77
N TYR A 79 -13.36 2.34 -1.67
CA TYR A 79 -12.70 3.19 -0.69
C TYR A 79 -13.68 4.26 -0.24
N TYR A 80 -13.41 4.87 0.90
CA TYR A 80 -14.28 5.84 1.57
C TYR A 80 -13.43 6.87 2.30
N GLU A 81 -14.01 8.02 2.65
CA GLU A 81 -13.26 9.05 3.38
C GLU A 81 -12.97 8.56 4.79
N GLY A 82 -13.95 7.93 5.44
CA GLY A 82 -13.85 7.47 6.82
C GLY A 82 -13.88 8.61 7.85
N ASP A 83 -14.23 9.81 7.41
CA ASP A 83 -14.40 11.02 8.22
C ASP A 83 -15.84 11.12 8.72
N ILE A 84 -16.03 11.13 10.04
CA ILE A 84 -17.33 11.32 10.69
C ILE A 84 -17.52 12.72 11.30
N VAL A 85 -16.52 13.59 11.19
CA VAL A 85 -16.54 14.98 11.65
C VAL A 85 -16.07 15.89 10.51
N PRO A 86 -16.45 17.19 10.50
CA PRO A 86 -15.99 18.13 9.46
C PRO A 86 -14.46 18.13 9.32
N ARG A 87 -13.97 18.08 8.07
CA ARG A 87 -12.54 18.10 7.77
C ARG A 87 -11.96 19.50 8.00
N LEU A 88 -10.90 19.59 8.80
CA LEU A 88 -9.96 20.69 8.77
C LEU A 88 -8.97 20.41 7.62
N GLU A 89 -9.19 21.12 6.52
CA GLU A 89 -8.31 21.12 5.34
C GLU A 89 -7.00 21.89 5.65
N ASP A 90 -5.94 21.68 4.87
CA ASP A 90 -4.65 22.35 5.07
C ASP A 90 -4.79 23.90 4.97
N PRO A 91 -4.32 24.67 5.98
CA PRO A 91 -4.44 26.12 5.96
C PRO A 91 -3.54 26.81 4.92
N GLY A 92 -2.52 26.11 4.40
CA GLY A 92 -1.67 26.58 3.29
C GLY A 92 -2.28 26.35 1.90
N GLY A 93 -3.42 25.67 1.80
CA GLY A 93 -4.07 25.33 0.52
C GLY A 93 -3.58 24.02 -0.12
N HIS A 94 -2.73 23.25 0.55
CA HIS A 94 -2.20 21.99 0.02
C HIS A 94 -3.27 20.89 0.00
N ALA A 95 -3.46 20.24 -1.16
CA ALA A 95 -4.42 19.15 -1.36
C ALA A 95 -5.90 19.46 -1.01
N VAL A 96 -6.27 20.72 -0.77
CA VAL A 96 -7.63 21.10 -0.33
C VAL A 96 -8.68 20.60 -1.30
N GLY A 97 -9.71 19.94 -0.77
CA GLY A 97 -10.81 19.38 -1.56
C GLY A 97 -10.52 18.02 -2.19
N VAL A 98 -9.25 17.57 -2.26
CA VAL A 98 -8.89 16.24 -2.77
C VAL A 98 -9.53 15.15 -1.90
N LYS A 99 -10.14 14.19 -2.58
CA LYS A 99 -10.91 13.08 -2.00
C LYS A 99 -10.16 11.76 -2.03
N ALA A 100 -10.64 10.81 -1.23
CA ALA A 100 -10.19 9.44 -1.25
C ALA A 100 -10.22 8.88 -2.69
N PRO A 101 -9.21 8.10 -3.09
CA PRO A 101 -8.21 7.47 -2.22
C PRO A 101 -6.91 8.27 -2.07
N GLY A 102 -6.82 9.50 -2.58
CA GLY A 102 -5.51 10.13 -2.79
C GLY A 102 -4.65 9.38 -3.81
N GLY A 103 -3.33 9.43 -3.64
CA GLY A 103 -2.37 8.80 -4.54
C GLY A 103 -2.54 7.28 -4.66
N VAL A 104 -2.24 6.75 -5.84
CA VAL A 104 -2.52 5.37 -6.24
C VAL A 104 -1.35 4.71 -6.94
N VAL A 105 -1.35 3.38 -6.93
CA VAL A 105 -0.53 2.57 -7.86
C VAL A 105 -1.44 1.97 -8.93
N LEU A 106 -1.10 2.23 -10.19
CA LEU A 106 -1.78 1.65 -11.35
C LEU A 106 -0.90 0.58 -12.00
N ARG A 107 -1.55 -0.45 -12.53
CA ARG A 107 -0.95 -1.51 -13.35
C ARG A 107 -1.57 -1.49 -14.73
N LEU A 108 -0.75 -1.37 -15.76
CA LEU A 108 -1.15 -1.15 -17.15
C LEU A 108 -0.69 -2.32 -18.01
N SER A 109 -1.50 -2.76 -18.97
CA SER A 109 -0.97 -3.54 -20.09
C SER A 109 0.07 -2.70 -20.85
N VAL A 110 1.07 -3.34 -21.47
CA VAL A 110 2.13 -2.64 -22.23
C VAL A 110 1.61 -1.81 -23.41
N ASP A 111 0.36 -2.04 -23.83
CA ASP A 111 -0.33 -1.25 -24.85
C ASP A 111 -1.24 -0.14 -24.29
N GLY A 112 -1.38 -0.04 -22.96
CA GLY A 112 -2.18 0.97 -22.25
C GLY A 112 -3.69 0.67 -22.14
N LYS A 113 -4.18 -0.42 -22.75
CA LYS A 113 -5.62 -0.66 -22.89
C LYS A 113 -6.31 -1.22 -21.65
N LYS A 114 -5.59 -1.95 -20.80
CA LYS A 114 -6.08 -2.48 -19.52
C LYS A 114 -5.40 -1.74 -18.39
N ILE A 115 -6.19 -1.22 -17.46
CA ILE A 115 -5.73 -0.40 -16.34
C ILE A 115 -6.36 -0.91 -15.07
N GLU A 116 -5.57 -1.54 -14.21
CA GLU A 116 -5.99 -1.96 -12.88
C GLU A 116 -5.48 -0.98 -11.84
N ARG A 117 -6.33 -0.62 -10.86
CA ARG A 117 -5.89 0.07 -9.66
C ARG A 117 -5.47 -0.96 -8.62
N ILE A 118 -4.18 -0.98 -8.28
CA ILE A 118 -3.61 -1.97 -7.36
C ILE A 118 -3.86 -1.58 -5.92
N ALA A 119 -3.63 -0.31 -5.58
CA ALA A 119 -3.82 0.24 -4.24
C ALA A 119 -4.05 1.75 -4.28
N GLY A 120 -4.42 2.33 -3.13
CA GLY A 120 -4.50 3.77 -2.90
C GLY A 120 -4.23 4.14 -1.44
N GLY A 121 -4.49 5.40 -1.07
CA GLY A 121 -4.18 5.93 0.26
C GLY A 121 -2.76 6.46 0.40
N LEU A 122 -2.07 6.75 -0.71
CA LEU A 122 -0.73 7.34 -0.72
C LEU A 122 -0.83 8.89 -0.79
N ARG A 123 0.20 9.61 -0.35
CA ARG A 123 0.32 11.05 -0.60
C ARG A 123 0.92 11.25 -1.99
N ASN A 124 2.24 11.26 -2.08
CA ASN A 124 2.99 11.46 -3.30
C ASN A 124 4.18 10.49 -3.33
N ALA A 125 3.86 9.21 -3.52
CA ALA A 125 4.84 8.18 -3.81
C ALA A 125 5.61 8.55 -5.09
N TYR A 126 6.92 8.77 -4.95
CA TYR A 126 7.74 9.31 -6.04
C TYR A 126 8.25 8.22 -6.98
N ASP A 127 8.66 7.08 -6.43
CA ASP A 127 9.18 5.97 -7.24
C ASP A 127 8.83 4.60 -6.64
N LEU A 128 8.99 3.56 -7.46
CA LEU A 128 8.62 2.18 -7.15
C LEU A 128 9.64 1.15 -7.60
N ALA A 129 9.82 0.10 -6.80
CA ALA A 129 10.70 -1.01 -7.12
C ALA A 129 10.08 -2.36 -6.73
N PHE A 130 10.41 -3.39 -7.50
CA PHE A 130 10.10 -4.79 -7.15
C PHE A 130 11.32 -5.44 -6.50
N ASP A 131 11.12 -6.13 -5.38
CA ASP A 131 12.15 -6.99 -4.79
C ASP A 131 12.36 -8.28 -5.60
N GLN A 132 13.34 -9.09 -5.16
CA GLN A 132 13.69 -10.37 -5.82
C GLN A 132 12.58 -11.46 -5.77
N TRP A 133 11.51 -11.24 -5.00
CA TRP A 133 10.37 -12.15 -4.89
C TRP A 133 9.16 -11.64 -5.68
N GLY A 134 9.08 -10.33 -5.91
CA GLY A 134 7.98 -9.66 -6.60
C GLY A 134 7.13 -8.78 -5.67
N ASN A 135 7.58 -8.53 -4.43
CA ASN A 135 6.95 -7.56 -3.54
C ASN A 135 7.17 -6.16 -4.11
N LEU A 136 6.10 -5.36 -4.19
CA LEU A 136 6.15 -4.01 -4.72
C LEU A 136 6.36 -2.99 -3.60
N LEU A 137 7.37 -2.15 -3.71
CA LEU A 137 7.71 -1.12 -2.74
C LEU A 137 7.58 0.28 -3.36
N VAL A 138 7.14 1.24 -2.54
CA VAL A 138 7.08 2.67 -2.89
C VAL A 138 7.61 3.52 -1.74
N HIS A 139 8.18 4.69 -2.05
CA HIS A 139 8.60 5.69 -1.06
C HIS A 139 7.63 6.87 -1.11
N ASP A 140 6.74 6.95 -0.13
CA ASP A 140 5.69 7.97 0.00
C ASP A 140 6.18 9.15 0.84
N SER A 141 5.80 10.37 0.45
CA SER A 141 6.25 11.61 1.08
C SER A 141 5.49 11.97 2.36
N ASP A 142 6.10 12.83 3.18
CA ASP A 142 5.48 13.40 4.37
C ASP A 142 4.61 14.62 4.08
N MET A 143 3.98 15.19 5.09
CA MET A 143 3.51 16.58 5.06
C MET A 143 4.28 17.35 6.14
N GLU A 144 5.36 18.01 5.76
CA GLU A 144 6.34 18.56 6.71
C GLU A 144 5.78 19.69 7.58
N ALA A 145 4.72 20.39 7.12
CA ALA A 145 4.03 21.41 7.90
C ALA A 145 3.15 20.84 9.03
N ASP A 146 2.85 19.53 9.00
CA ASP A 146 2.14 18.83 10.07
C ASP A 146 3.09 18.28 11.15
N GLU A 147 4.41 18.51 11.07
CA GLU A 147 5.37 17.97 12.04
C GLU A 147 5.00 18.37 13.48
N GLY A 148 4.90 17.37 14.37
CA GLY A 148 4.42 17.54 15.74
C GLY A 148 2.90 17.39 15.92
N ALA A 149 2.08 17.47 14.86
CA ALA A 149 0.63 17.29 14.95
C ALA A 149 0.19 15.80 15.08
N PRO A 150 -0.98 15.51 15.67
CA PRO A 150 -1.53 14.14 15.80
C PRO A 150 -1.73 13.39 14.48
N TRP A 151 -1.83 14.12 13.37
CA TRP A 151 -2.04 13.60 12.02
C TRP A 151 -0.77 13.66 11.14
N TYR A 152 0.40 13.99 11.72
CA TYR A 152 1.66 13.93 10.98
C TYR A 152 1.85 12.56 10.32
N ARG A 153 2.22 12.59 9.04
CA ARG A 153 2.61 11.43 8.26
C ARG A 153 4.07 11.65 7.86
N PRO A 154 5.06 10.98 8.48
CA PRO A 154 6.43 11.00 7.98
C PRO A 154 6.56 10.24 6.65
N THR A 155 7.67 10.50 5.96
CA THR A 155 8.09 9.79 4.75
C THR A 155 8.25 8.31 5.10
N ARG A 156 7.89 7.43 4.16
CA ARG A 156 7.73 6.00 4.47
C ARG A 156 7.93 5.09 3.27
N ILE A 157 8.53 3.93 3.51
CA ILE A 157 8.43 2.80 2.58
C ILE A 157 7.16 2.03 2.87
N SER A 158 6.37 1.74 1.83
CA SER A 158 5.16 0.93 1.95
C SER A 158 5.24 -0.29 1.03
N HIS A 159 4.91 -1.48 1.54
CA HIS A 159 4.74 -2.69 0.75
C HIS A 159 3.36 -2.68 0.12
N VAL A 160 3.30 -2.42 -1.18
CA VAL A 160 2.06 -2.25 -1.95
C VAL A 160 1.50 -3.60 -2.37
N VAL A 161 0.51 -4.08 -1.63
CA VAL A 161 -0.26 -5.30 -1.98
C VAL A 161 -1.54 -5.00 -2.76
N PRO A 162 -2.04 -5.94 -3.59
CA PRO A 162 -3.34 -5.84 -4.26
C PRO A 162 -4.51 -5.57 -3.29
N GLY A 163 -5.21 -4.46 -3.50
CA GLY A 163 -6.35 -4.02 -2.68
C GLY A 163 -5.96 -3.13 -1.49
N GLY A 164 -4.67 -2.80 -1.33
CA GLY A 164 -4.15 -2.02 -0.20
C GLY A 164 -4.71 -0.60 -0.11
N GLU A 165 -4.84 -0.13 1.15
CA GLU A 165 -5.20 1.23 1.54
C GLU A 165 -4.13 1.72 2.52
N TYR A 166 -3.48 2.86 2.24
CA TYR A 166 -2.38 3.42 3.02
C TYR A 166 -2.76 4.71 3.79
N GLY A 167 -4.04 5.08 3.82
CA GLY A 167 -4.62 5.98 4.82
C GLY A 167 -4.45 7.49 4.59
N TRP A 168 -3.82 7.94 3.49
CA TRP A 168 -3.76 9.38 3.19
C TRP A 168 -5.15 9.96 2.92
N ARG A 169 -5.45 11.10 3.54
CA ARG A 169 -6.58 11.99 3.24
C ARG A 169 -6.07 13.44 3.40
N SER A 170 -6.77 14.43 2.85
CA SER A 170 -6.35 15.84 2.93
C SER A 170 -6.47 16.41 4.35
N GLY A 171 -5.53 17.29 4.72
CA GLY A 171 -5.47 17.93 6.04
C GLY A 171 -5.46 16.94 7.20
N TRP A 172 -6.15 17.27 8.28
CA TRP A 172 -6.14 16.48 9.52
C TRP A 172 -6.79 15.09 9.42
N ALA A 173 -7.44 14.77 8.29
CA ALA A 173 -8.22 13.56 8.08
C ALA A 173 -7.38 12.30 7.84
N LYS A 174 -6.04 12.44 7.80
CA LYS A 174 -5.11 11.31 7.61
C LYS A 174 -5.42 10.19 8.62
N TRP A 175 -5.57 8.97 8.12
CA TRP A 175 -5.91 7.81 8.93
C TRP A 175 -4.73 7.42 9.84
N PRO A 176 -4.94 7.15 11.14
CA PRO A 176 -3.89 6.70 12.04
C PRO A 176 -3.50 5.25 11.76
N ASP A 177 -2.19 4.97 11.78
CA ASP A 177 -1.60 3.70 11.33
C ASP A 177 -2.02 2.47 12.16
N TYR A 178 -2.67 2.66 13.31
CA TYR A 178 -3.20 1.55 14.10
C TYR A 178 -4.52 0.98 13.57
N TRP A 179 -5.29 1.70 12.75
CA TRP A 179 -6.56 1.21 12.22
C TRP A 179 -6.42 -0.08 11.38
N HIS A 180 -7.24 -1.09 11.68
CA HIS A 180 -7.24 -2.37 10.97
C HIS A 180 -7.62 -2.28 9.49
N ASP A 181 -8.34 -1.23 9.08
CA ASP A 181 -8.82 -1.06 7.73
C ASP A 181 -7.79 -0.46 6.75
N MET A 182 -6.59 -0.12 7.22
CA MET A 182 -5.41 0.27 6.44
C MET A 182 -4.17 -0.61 6.72
N LEU A 183 -3.21 -0.59 5.79
CA LEU A 183 -1.93 -1.28 5.92
C LEU A 183 -0.80 -0.34 6.39
N PRO A 184 0.11 -0.81 7.25
CA PRO A 184 1.19 0.00 7.81
C PRO A 184 2.33 0.22 6.81
N SER A 185 3.21 1.16 7.13
CA SER A 185 4.54 1.27 6.51
C SER A 185 5.42 0.07 6.86
N VAL A 186 6.41 -0.21 6.01
CA VAL A 186 7.50 -1.17 6.25
C VAL A 186 8.57 -0.54 7.15
N VAL A 187 8.84 0.75 6.93
CA VAL A 187 9.70 1.60 7.74
C VAL A 187 9.35 3.07 7.46
N GLU A 188 9.41 3.91 8.48
CA GLU A 188 9.32 5.36 8.36
C GLU A 188 10.74 5.96 8.29
N THR A 189 10.95 6.88 7.34
CA THR A 189 12.24 7.56 7.11
C THR A 189 12.28 8.98 7.70
N GLY A 190 11.24 9.38 8.43
CA GLY A 190 11.15 10.68 9.10
C GLY A 190 10.72 11.82 8.16
N ARG A 191 11.14 13.05 8.47
CA ARG A 191 10.97 14.20 7.57
C ARG A 191 11.93 14.10 6.39
N GLY A 192 11.45 14.35 5.17
CA GLY A 192 12.27 14.10 3.97
C GLY A 192 11.68 14.62 2.66
N SER A 193 12.22 14.13 1.55
CA SER A 193 11.74 14.35 0.19
C SER A 193 12.16 13.17 -0.69
N PRO A 194 11.35 12.10 -0.73
CA PRO A 194 11.61 10.91 -1.54
C PRO A 194 11.86 11.23 -3.01
N THR A 195 12.87 10.59 -3.61
CA THR A 195 13.07 10.62 -5.07
C THR A 195 13.20 9.21 -5.65
N GLY A 196 14.33 8.86 -6.28
CA GLY A 196 14.50 7.58 -6.96
C GLY A 196 14.78 6.41 -6.03
N MET A 197 14.40 5.21 -6.46
CA MET A 197 14.72 3.95 -5.77
C MET A 197 15.11 2.80 -6.70
N VAL A 198 15.93 1.88 -6.20
CA VAL A 198 16.24 0.62 -6.90
C VAL A 198 16.50 -0.50 -5.91
N VAL A 199 16.17 -1.73 -6.29
CA VAL A 199 16.68 -2.91 -5.56
C VAL A 199 18.07 -3.25 -6.10
N TYR A 200 19.05 -3.39 -5.21
CA TYR A 200 20.43 -3.72 -5.57
C TYR A 200 20.60 -5.23 -5.81
N ASP A 201 20.08 -5.75 -6.91
CA ASP A 201 20.25 -7.15 -7.32
C ASP A 201 21.54 -7.37 -8.14
N HIS A 202 22.67 -6.84 -7.65
CA HIS A 202 24.00 -7.06 -8.25
C HIS A 202 25.02 -7.46 -7.17
N PHE A 203 26.23 -7.80 -7.61
CA PHE A 203 27.26 -8.41 -6.77
C PHE A 203 28.55 -7.56 -6.57
N LYS A 204 28.54 -6.26 -6.89
CA LYS A 204 29.77 -5.42 -6.83
C LYS A 204 30.00 -4.78 -5.46
N LEU A 205 28.93 -4.32 -4.83
CA LEU A 205 28.94 -3.90 -3.42
C LEU A 205 29.13 -5.13 -2.50
N PRO A 206 29.50 -4.92 -1.22
CA PRO A 206 29.52 -5.96 -0.20
C PRO A 206 28.21 -6.77 -0.13
N GLU A 207 28.31 -8.05 0.23
CA GLU A 207 27.18 -9.00 0.26
C GLU A 207 25.99 -8.52 1.09
N LYS A 208 26.21 -7.76 2.17
CA LYS A 208 25.15 -7.16 3.00
C LYS A 208 24.24 -6.15 2.30
N TYR A 209 24.60 -5.70 1.09
CA TYR A 209 23.78 -4.82 0.26
C TYR A 209 23.05 -5.56 -0.87
N HIS A 210 23.32 -6.86 -1.07
CA HIS A 210 22.69 -7.63 -2.15
C HIS A 210 21.22 -7.83 -1.81
N HIS A 211 20.34 -7.41 -2.73
CA HIS A 211 18.88 -7.43 -2.62
C HIS A 211 18.28 -6.38 -1.67
N ASN A 212 19.09 -5.44 -1.16
CA ASN A 212 18.58 -4.29 -0.41
C ASN A 212 17.81 -3.35 -1.35
N LEU A 213 16.76 -2.71 -0.83
CA LEU A 213 16.20 -1.51 -1.44
C LEU A 213 17.16 -0.34 -1.17
N ILE A 214 17.52 0.41 -2.20
CA ILE A 214 18.31 1.64 -2.12
C ILE A 214 17.39 2.80 -2.50
N VAL A 215 17.31 3.84 -1.68
CA VAL A 215 16.49 5.03 -1.93
C VAL A 215 17.30 6.31 -1.80
N CYS A 216 16.91 7.35 -2.55
CA CYS A 216 17.41 8.71 -2.40
C CYS A 216 16.41 9.59 -1.64
N ASP A 217 16.94 10.49 -0.82
CA ASP A 217 16.21 11.64 -0.28
C ASP A 217 16.86 12.96 -0.74
N TRP A 218 16.06 13.81 -1.37
CA TRP A 218 16.52 15.07 -1.95
C TRP A 218 16.83 16.14 -0.90
N SER A 219 16.12 16.13 0.23
CA SER A 219 16.16 17.19 1.25
C SER A 219 17.25 16.98 2.30
N THR A 220 17.48 15.73 2.71
CA THR A 220 18.54 15.33 3.64
C THR A 220 19.86 15.05 2.92
N GLY A 221 19.83 14.81 1.61
CA GLY A 221 21.01 14.50 0.81
C GLY A 221 21.59 13.12 1.08
N GLN A 222 20.74 12.14 1.44
CA GLN A 222 21.14 10.80 1.82
C GLN A 222 20.72 9.74 0.78
N ILE A 223 21.60 8.77 0.55
CA ILE A 223 21.27 7.47 -0.04
C ILE A 223 21.15 6.48 1.11
N VAL A 224 19.98 5.87 1.27
CA VAL A 224 19.71 4.90 2.35
C VAL A 224 19.58 3.51 1.74
N ALA A 225 20.32 2.56 2.28
CA ALA A 225 20.19 1.14 1.96
C ALA A 225 19.32 0.45 3.01
N MET A 226 18.39 -0.39 2.57
CA MET A 226 17.41 -1.07 3.43
C MET A 226 17.45 -2.57 3.21
N ASP A 227 17.85 -3.30 4.25
CA ASP A 227 17.81 -4.76 4.28
C ASP A 227 16.38 -5.24 4.49
N LEU A 228 15.81 -5.92 3.49
CA LEU A 228 14.44 -6.42 3.49
C LEU A 228 14.39 -7.86 4.03
N LYS A 229 13.45 -8.13 4.94
CA LYS A 229 13.21 -9.45 5.55
C LYS A 229 11.72 -9.77 5.55
N ALA A 230 11.37 -11.03 5.27
CA ALA A 230 9.99 -11.50 5.44
C ALA A 230 9.56 -11.40 6.91
N GLN A 231 8.35 -10.90 7.15
CA GLN A 231 7.72 -10.84 8.46
C GLN A 231 6.22 -11.14 8.30
N GLY A 232 5.78 -12.30 8.81
CA GLY A 232 4.40 -12.76 8.64
C GLY A 232 4.04 -12.92 7.16
N ALA A 233 2.92 -12.35 6.75
CA ALA A 233 2.49 -12.28 5.35
C ALA A 233 3.12 -11.09 4.58
N SER A 234 4.00 -10.30 5.18
CA SER A 234 4.58 -9.09 4.58
C SER A 234 6.09 -9.02 4.77
N ILE A 235 6.67 -7.82 4.74
CA ILE A 235 8.10 -7.57 4.92
C ILE A 235 8.37 -6.47 5.94
N ALA A 236 9.51 -6.57 6.61
CA ALA A 236 10.12 -5.56 7.46
C ALA A 236 11.44 -5.08 6.83
N ALA A 237 11.87 -3.87 7.18
CA ALA A 237 13.15 -3.32 6.73
C ALA A 237 14.04 -2.86 7.90
N LYS A 238 15.36 -2.89 7.69
CA LYS A 238 16.34 -2.15 8.50
C LYS A 238 17.16 -1.25 7.60
N SER A 239 17.19 0.04 7.90
CA SER A 239 17.93 1.05 7.14
C SER A 239 19.35 1.28 7.67
N GLU A 240 20.28 1.58 6.77
CA GLU A 240 21.56 2.22 7.05
C GLU A 240 21.85 3.30 5.98
N VAL A 241 22.49 4.39 6.38
CA VAL A 241 22.96 5.42 5.43
C VAL A 241 24.15 4.85 4.65
N LEU A 242 24.03 4.81 3.32
CA LEU A 242 25.06 4.33 2.40
C LEU A 242 25.98 5.47 1.92
N LEU A 243 25.40 6.66 1.74
CA LEU A 243 26.09 7.89 1.34
C LEU A 243 25.30 9.08 1.91
N GLU A 244 25.99 10.13 2.32
CA GLU A 244 25.39 11.42 2.67
C GLU A 244 26.27 12.57 2.19
N GLY A 245 25.69 13.76 2.03
CA GLY A 245 26.44 14.96 1.69
C GLY A 245 25.64 16.25 1.86
N GLU A 246 26.32 17.32 2.28
CA GLU A 246 25.72 18.61 2.59
C GLU A 246 26.14 19.70 1.55
N PRO A 247 25.25 20.13 0.63
CA PRO A 247 24.01 19.48 0.18
C PRO A 247 24.25 18.51 -0.99
N LEU A 248 23.61 17.34 -0.96
CA LEU A 248 23.62 16.36 -2.05
C LEU A 248 22.18 16.13 -2.57
N ALA A 249 21.61 17.14 -3.22
CA ALA A 249 20.22 17.17 -3.69
C ALA A 249 19.94 16.13 -4.81
N MET A 250 19.70 14.87 -4.42
CA MET A 250 19.57 13.73 -5.33
C MET A 250 18.16 13.56 -5.90
N THR A 251 18.06 13.38 -7.22
CA THR A 251 16.78 13.31 -7.94
C THR A 251 16.45 11.93 -8.49
N ASP A 252 17.44 11.06 -8.71
CA ASP A 252 17.21 9.66 -9.14
C ASP A 252 18.48 8.81 -8.97
N LEU A 253 18.34 7.47 -8.96
CA LEU A 253 19.43 6.50 -8.92
C LEU A 253 19.12 5.23 -9.74
N ALA A 254 20.14 4.61 -10.33
CA ALA A 254 20.03 3.35 -11.06
C ALA A 254 21.29 2.49 -10.91
N VAL A 255 21.19 1.18 -11.18
CA VAL A 255 22.37 0.28 -11.22
C VAL A 255 22.80 0.02 -12.65
N GLY A 256 24.07 0.31 -12.94
CA GLY A 256 24.66 0.09 -14.26
C GLY A 256 24.89 -1.39 -14.58
N PRO A 257 25.06 -1.77 -15.86
CA PRO A 257 25.40 -3.14 -16.27
C PRO A 257 26.76 -3.64 -15.74
N ASP A 258 27.61 -2.72 -15.24
CA ASP A 258 28.86 -3.02 -14.56
C ASP A 258 28.69 -3.33 -13.06
N GLY A 259 27.51 -3.06 -12.51
CA GLY A 259 27.10 -3.32 -11.13
C GLY A 259 27.26 -2.17 -10.16
N TRP A 260 27.68 -0.99 -10.62
CA TRP A 260 27.79 0.21 -9.77
C TRP A 260 26.47 0.98 -9.70
N ILE A 261 26.28 1.72 -8.61
CA ILE A 261 25.15 2.64 -8.48
C ILE A 261 25.55 3.96 -9.14
N TYR A 262 24.71 4.45 -10.04
CA TYR A 262 24.79 5.76 -10.64
C TYR A 262 23.63 6.59 -10.10
N PHE A 263 23.90 7.83 -9.70
CA PHE A 263 22.86 8.73 -9.21
C PHE A 263 23.04 10.12 -9.79
N ILE A 264 21.95 10.87 -9.85
CA ILE A 264 21.92 12.23 -10.37
C ILE A 264 21.49 13.22 -9.29
N THR A 265 22.08 14.41 -9.34
CA THR A 265 21.69 15.55 -8.51
C THR A 265 21.04 16.66 -9.33
N GLY A 266 20.34 17.56 -8.65
CA GLY A 266 19.81 18.79 -9.23
C GLY A 266 18.39 19.10 -8.76
N GLY A 267 17.54 19.55 -9.68
CA GLY A 267 16.19 20.02 -9.40
C GLY A 267 16.14 21.50 -8.99
N ARG A 268 14.94 22.09 -8.99
CA ARG A 268 14.69 23.51 -8.61
C ARG A 268 15.72 24.51 -9.19
N GLN A 269 16.02 24.37 -10.48
CA GLN A 269 16.99 25.20 -11.24
C GLN A 269 18.46 25.15 -10.76
N THR A 270 18.82 24.23 -9.88
CA THR A 270 20.21 23.99 -9.47
C THR A 270 21.02 23.25 -10.53
N VAL A 271 22.35 23.31 -10.45
CA VAL A 271 23.25 22.59 -11.35
C VAL A 271 23.20 21.10 -11.04
N GLY A 272 22.82 20.29 -12.03
CA GLY A 272 22.83 18.84 -11.90
C GLY A 272 24.15 18.20 -12.33
N ALA A 273 24.46 17.04 -11.74
CA ALA A 273 25.62 16.22 -12.08
C ALA A 273 25.28 14.73 -12.03
N VAL A 274 26.09 13.90 -12.69
CA VAL A 274 26.00 12.43 -12.66
C VAL A 274 27.17 11.88 -11.85
N TYR A 275 26.87 11.09 -10.83
CA TYR A 275 27.85 10.44 -9.97
C TYR A 275 27.83 8.93 -10.16
N ARG A 276 28.96 8.28 -9.85
CA ARG A 276 29.08 6.82 -9.78
C ARG A 276 29.61 6.43 -8.41
N LEU A 277 28.77 5.79 -7.61
CA LEU A 277 29.12 5.23 -6.31
C LEU A 277 29.80 3.87 -6.51
N THR A 278 31.05 3.78 -6.08
CA THR A 278 31.90 2.59 -6.22
C THR A 278 32.44 2.13 -4.88
N TYR A 279 32.51 0.82 -4.67
CA TYR A 279 33.20 0.22 -3.52
C TYR A 279 34.67 -0.02 -3.85
N SER A 280 35.56 0.38 -2.93
CA SER A 280 37.03 0.29 -3.09
C SER A 280 37.67 -0.95 -2.45
N GLY A 281 36.90 -1.75 -1.71
CA GLY A 281 37.35 -3.04 -1.18
C GLY A 281 37.14 -4.20 -2.16
N GLU A 282 37.37 -5.42 -1.70
CA GLU A 282 37.22 -6.63 -2.52
C GLU A 282 35.75 -6.96 -2.79
N SER A 283 35.36 -7.10 -4.06
CA SER A 283 34.05 -7.65 -4.44
C SER A 283 34.04 -9.20 -4.31
N PRO A 284 32.92 -9.82 -3.93
CA PRO A 284 32.81 -11.29 -3.85
C PRO A 284 33.09 -12.00 -5.18
N ASP A 285 33.96 -13.01 -5.19
CA ASP A 285 34.34 -13.74 -6.43
C ASP A 285 33.21 -14.60 -7.03
N THR A 286 32.19 -14.91 -6.23
CA THR A 286 30.94 -15.56 -6.67
C THR A 286 30.16 -14.73 -7.70
N ALA A 287 30.37 -13.41 -7.73
CA ALA A 287 29.73 -12.43 -8.62
C ALA A 287 29.79 -12.74 -10.12
N THR A 288 30.81 -13.47 -10.57
CA THR A 288 31.21 -13.51 -11.99
C THR A 288 30.75 -14.78 -12.71
N ARG A 289 30.26 -15.81 -11.98
CA ARG A 289 30.09 -17.17 -12.50
C ARG A 289 28.63 -17.49 -12.88
N ILE A 290 28.02 -16.64 -13.70
CA ILE A 290 26.62 -16.81 -14.14
C ILE A 290 26.40 -18.02 -15.07
N GLY A 291 27.45 -18.53 -15.72
CA GLY A 291 27.36 -19.70 -16.61
C GLY A 291 27.02 -19.32 -18.06
N THR A 292 26.35 -20.22 -18.78
CA THR A 292 25.97 -20.05 -20.20
C THR A 292 24.52 -20.48 -20.45
N GLY A 293 23.94 -20.07 -21.58
CA GLY A 293 22.59 -20.45 -22.00
C GLY A 293 21.51 -20.11 -20.97
N VAL A 294 20.50 -20.97 -20.82
CA VAL A 294 19.41 -20.79 -19.85
C VAL A 294 19.93 -20.58 -18.41
N ALA A 295 21.05 -21.20 -18.02
CA ALA A 295 21.63 -21.00 -16.70
C ALA A 295 22.14 -19.56 -16.48
N ALA A 296 22.68 -18.93 -17.52
CA ALA A 296 23.06 -17.52 -17.49
C ALA A 296 21.84 -16.61 -17.38
N ALA A 297 20.75 -16.88 -18.10
CA ALA A 297 19.52 -16.10 -17.99
C ALA A 297 18.91 -16.15 -16.57
N ILE A 298 18.92 -17.33 -15.93
CA ILE A 298 18.44 -17.51 -14.55
C ILE A 298 19.33 -16.77 -13.53
N ARG A 299 20.65 -16.70 -13.76
CA ARG A 299 21.63 -16.12 -12.83
C ARG A 299 22.01 -14.68 -13.14
N TYR A 300 21.48 -14.10 -14.22
CA TYR A 300 21.83 -12.74 -14.62
C TYR A 300 21.51 -11.74 -13.49
N PRO A 301 22.44 -10.84 -13.13
CA PRO A 301 22.18 -9.82 -12.13
C PRO A 301 21.26 -8.72 -12.69
N GLN A 302 20.69 -7.93 -11.80
CA GLN A 302 19.72 -6.87 -12.07
C GLN A 302 18.65 -7.29 -13.08
N PHE A 303 17.94 -8.36 -12.72
CA PHE A 303 16.94 -9.05 -13.54
C PHE A 303 15.85 -8.10 -14.09
N HIS A 304 15.47 -7.08 -13.30
CA HIS A 304 14.48 -6.07 -13.67
C HIS A 304 15.05 -4.85 -14.42
N SER A 305 16.34 -4.82 -14.76
CA SER A 305 16.92 -3.74 -15.57
C SER A 305 16.62 -3.91 -17.07
N ALA A 306 16.55 -2.80 -17.81
CA ALA A 306 16.36 -2.84 -19.26
C ALA A 306 17.53 -3.52 -19.98
N ALA A 307 18.77 -3.33 -19.49
CA ALA A 307 19.97 -3.96 -20.05
C ALA A 307 19.92 -5.49 -19.88
N THR A 308 19.65 -6.00 -18.67
CA THR A 308 19.53 -7.45 -18.43
C THR A 308 18.38 -8.05 -19.24
N ARG A 309 17.24 -7.38 -19.37
CA ARG A 309 16.15 -7.85 -20.24
C ARG A 309 16.58 -8.03 -21.70
N GLN A 310 17.42 -7.13 -22.22
CA GLN A 310 17.94 -7.20 -23.59
C GLN A 310 18.95 -8.34 -23.77
N GLU A 311 19.80 -8.63 -22.77
CA GLU A 311 20.73 -9.76 -22.83
C GLU A 311 20.00 -11.11 -22.70
N ILE A 312 19.01 -11.20 -21.81
CA ILE A 312 18.14 -12.38 -21.68
C ILE A 312 17.38 -12.67 -22.98
N ALA A 313 16.91 -11.63 -23.70
CA ALA A 313 16.28 -11.80 -25.01
C ALA A 313 17.21 -12.45 -26.05
N LYS A 314 18.51 -12.09 -26.06
CA LYS A 314 19.52 -12.72 -26.93
C LYS A 314 19.77 -14.18 -26.53
N ILE A 315 19.85 -14.47 -25.22
CA ILE A 315 20.00 -15.84 -24.72
C ILE A 315 18.81 -16.70 -25.15
N LYS A 316 17.57 -16.19 -25.01
CA LYS A 316 16.35 -16.87 -25.47
C LYS A 316 16.42 -17.22 -26.96
N GLN A 317 16.84 -16.25 -27.79
CA GLN A 317 16.98 -16.45 -29.23
C GLN A 317 18.05 -17.50 -29.58
N ALA A 318 19.15 -17.56 -28.83
CA ALA A 318 20.24 -18.51 -29.05
C ALA A 318 19.91 -19.94 -28.57
N GLU A 319 19.15 -20.09 -27.48
CA GLU A 319 18.78 -21.41 -26.93
C GLU A 319 17.63 -22.09 -27.70
N GLY A 320 16.77 -21.32 -28.38
CA GLY A 320 15.66 -21.86 -29.18
C GLY A 320 14.74 -22.78 -28.37
N GLU A 321 14.36 -23.93 -28.93
CA GLU A 321 13.51 -24.95 -28.27
C GLU A 321 14.05 -25.42 -26.90
N ARG A 322 15.34 -25.26 -26.65
CA ARG A 322 15.97 -25.63 -25.38
C ARG A 322 15.52 -24.74 -24.21
N TRP A 323 15.14 -23.50 -24.50
CA TRP A 323 14.53 -22.58 -23.53
C TRP A 323 13.25 -23.17 -22.94
N ASP A 324 12.32 -23.54 -23.82
CA ASP A 324 10.99 -24.08 -23.52
C ASP A 324 11.07 -25.39 -22.72
N ALA A 325 12.06 -26.25 -23.04
CA ALA A 325 12.27 -27.51 -22.33
C ALA A 325 12.94 -27.34 -20.95
N VAL A 326 13.89 -26.41 -20.81
CA VAL A 326 14.73 -26.30 -19.60
C VAL A 326 14.07 -25.48 -18.49
N LEU A 327 13.35 -24.40 -18.79
CA LEU A 327 12.76 -23.56 -17.73
C LEU A 327 11.77 -24.32 -16.82
N PRO A 328 10.82 -25.14 -17.33
CA PRO A 328 9.96 -25.97 -16.49
C PRO A 328 10.75 -26.96 -15.64
N ALA A 329 11.85 -27.52 -16.16
CA ALA A 329 12.70 -28.44 -15.40
C ALA A 329 13.45 -27.71 -14.26
N ILE A 330 13.90 -26.47 -14.49
CA ILE A 330 14.52 -25.63 -13.46
C ILE A 330 13.52 -25.33 -12.34
N ALA A 331 12.29 -24.92 -12.69
CA ALA A 331 11.23 -24.58 -11.72
C ALA A 331 10.83 -25.77 -10.82
N ARG A 332 10.78 -27.00 -11.38
CA ARG A 332 10.50 -28.24 -10.65
C ARG A 332 11.62 -28.75 -9.75
N THR A 333 12.88 -28.51 -10.14
CA THR A 333 14.02 -29.19 -9.51
C THR A 333 14.30 -28.65 -8.11
N LYS A 334 13.93 -29.43 -7.08
CA LYS A 334 14.13 -29.09 -5.66
C LYS A 334 15.59 -28.84 -5.22
N LYS A 335 16.57 -29.25 -6.04
CA LYS A 335 18.00 -28.92 -5.82
C LYS A 335 18.35 -27.47 -6.19
N ASN A 336 17.49 -26.78 -6.95
CA ASN A 336 17.64 -25.36 -7.24
C ASN A 336 17.05 -24.55 -6.08
N SER A 337 17.66 -23.40 -5.77
CA SER A 337 17.12 -22.45 -4.81
C SER A 337 15.73 -21.96 -5.21
N ALA A 338 14.92 -21.54 -4.23
CA ALA A 338 13.61 -20.93 -4.49
C ALA A 338 13.71 -19.81 -5.53
N ARG A 339 14.69 -18.91 -5.38
CA ARG A 339 14.99 -17.81 -6.32
C ARG A 339 15.27 -18.25 -7.76
N PHE A 340 15.96 -19.37 -7.99
CA PHE A 340 16.16 -19.88 -9.36
C PHE A 340 14.88 -20.51 -9.92
N ARG A 341 14.05 -21.10 -9.07
CA ARG A 341 12.76 -21.70 -9.44
C ARG A 341 11.72 -20.62 -9.77
N THR A 342 11.65 -19.54 -9.00
CA THR A 342 10.76 -18.40 -9.26
C THR A 342 11.20 -17.62 -10.50
N ARG A 343 12.50 -17.29 -10.65
CA ARG A 343 13.02 -16.65 -11.87
C ARG A 343 12.75 -17.46 -13.13
N ALA A 344 12.73 -18.80 -13.06
CA ALA A 344 12.36 -19.62 -14.21
C ALA A 344 10.91 -19.38 -14.65
N LEU A 345 9.98 -19.20 -13.70
CA LEU A 345 8.59 -18.84 -13.99
C LEU A 345 8.46 -17.40 -14.49
N ASP A 346 9.22 -16.45 -13.93
CA ASP A 346 9.25 -15.07 -14.43
C ASP A 346 9.76 -15.03 -15.88
N LEU A 347 10.80 -15.80 -16.22
CA LEU A 347 11.30 -15.92 -17.60
C LEU A 347 10.27 -16.55 -18.55
N MET A 348 9.58 -17.59 -18.12
CA MET A 348 8.48 -18.19 -18.89
C MET A 348 7.34 -17.18 -19.14
N ASN A 349 6.98 -16.38 -18.14
CA ASN A 349 5.94 -15.37 -18.27
C ASN A 349 6.36 -14.20 -19.18
N LEU A 350 7.55 -13.64 -18.98
CA LEU A 350 8.04 -12.45 -19.70
C LEU A 350 8.41 -12.73 -21.16
N TYR A 351 8.97 -13.91 -21.45
CA TYR A 351 9.51 -14.23 -22.78
C TYR A 351 8.73 -15.33 -23.51
N GLY A 352 7.92 -16.11 -22.80
CA GLY A 352 7.22 -17.27 -23.34
C GLY A 352 8.11 -18.52 -23.51
N PRO A 353 7.50 -19.71 -23.61
CA PRO A 353 6.07 -19.98 -23.43
C PRO A 353 5.64 -19.82 -21.96
N PRO A 354 4.42 -19.30 -21.69
CA PRO A 354 3.94 -19.11 -20.33
C PRO A 354 3.77 -20.44 -19.59
N PRO A 355 3.85 -20.46 -18.24
CA PRO A 355 3.65 -21.67 -17.44
C PRO A 355 2.29 -22.33 -17.71
N THR A 356 2.31 -23.63 -18.01
CA THR A 356 1.07 -24.39 -18.25
C THR A 356 0.28 -24.56 -16.96
N LYS A 357 -1.05 -24.74 -17.07
CA LYS A 357 -1.93 -25.04 -15.94
C LYS A 357 -1.38 -26.15 -15.04
N GLY A 358 -0.95 -27.26 -15.65
CA GLY A 358 -0.37 -28.41 -14.93
C GLY A 358 0.91 -28.07 -14.15
N LEU A 359 1.79 -27.23 -14.71
CA LEU A 359 3.00 -26.78 -14.02
C LEU A 359 2.66 -25.88 -12.83
N LEU A 360 1.69 -24.97 -12.98
CA LEU A 360 1.25 -24.11 -11.87
C LEU A 360 0.61 -24.93 -10.75
N LEU A 361 -0.28 -25.88 -11.06
CA LEU A 361 -0.87 -26.80 -10.09
C LEU A 361 0.17 -27.65 -9.34
N GLU A 362 1.21 -28.11 -10.04
CA GLU A 362 2.33 -28.85 -9.47
C GLU A 362 3.15 -27.98 -8.50
N LEU A 363 3.48 -26.74 -8.89
CA LEU A 363 4.32 -25.83 -8.10
C LEU A 363 3.57 -25.13 -6.97
N ALA A 364 2.24 -25.04 -7.03
CA ALA A 364 1.42 -24.69 -5.88
C ALA A 364 1.50 -25.71 -4.73
N ALA A 365 1.99 -26.92 -4.98
CA ALA A 365 2.33 -27.92 -3.96
C ALA A 365 3.85 -28.00 -3.69
N ALA A 366 4.62 -26.96 -4.04
CA ALA A 366 6.06 -26.91 -3.80
C ALA A 366 6.44 -26.96 -2.31
N ASP A 367 7.62 -27.51 -2.08
CA ASP A 367 8.28 -27.68 -0.78
C ASP A 367 8.69 -26.38 -0.09
N VAL A 368 8.79 -25.27 -0.83
CA VAL A 368 9.20 -23.95 -0.31
C VAL A 368 8.12 -22.90 -0.65
N PRO A 369 7.79 -21.98 0.28
CA PRO A 369 6.63 -21.10 0.16
C PRO A 369 6.77 -20.10 -1.00
N GLU A 370 7.96 -19.60 -1.31
CA GLU A 370 8.18 -18.60 -2.36
C GLU A 370 7.85 -19.15 -3.76
N VAL A 371 8.02 -20.46 -3.96
CA VAL A 371 7.63 -21.14 -5.21
C VAL A 371 6.12 -21.40 -5.26
N ARG A 372 5.47 -21.67 -4.11
CA ARG A 372 4.00 -21.73 -4.03
C ARG A 372 3.38 -20.37 -4.34
N VAL A 373 3.90 -19.31 -3.72
CA VAL A 373 3.51 -17.90 -3.95
C VAL A 373 3.63 -17.52 -5.43
N LYS A 374 4.80 -17.73 -6.05
CA LYS A 374 4.98 -17.40 -7.48
C LYS A 374 4.03 -18.17 -8.39
N ALA A 375 3.70 -19.43 -8.05
CA ALA A 375 2.70 -20.18 -8.79
C ALA A 375 1.28 -19.60 -8.61
N ILE A 376 0.90 -19.21 -7.39
CA ILE A 376 -0.38 -18.57 -7.05
C ILE A 376 -0.57 -17.23 -7.78
N ASP A 377 0.46 -16.38 -7.82
CA ASP A 377 0.41 -15.10 -8.54
C ASP A 377 0.07 -15.30 -10.02
N LEU A 378 0.73 -16.28 -10.64
CA LEU A 378 0.51 -16.64 -12.04
C LEU A 378 -0.85 -17.31 -12.27
N MET A 379 -1.40 -18.05 -11.29
CA MET A 379 -2.80 -18.51 -11.33
C MET A 379 -3.78 -17.34 -11.30
N GLY A 380 -3.55 -16.33 -10.46
CA GLY A 380 -4.38 -15.13 -10.39
C GLY A 380 -4.36 -14.31 -11.68
N LEU A 381 -3.23 -14.32 -12.40
CA LEU A 381 -3.07 -13.64 -13.70
C LEU A 381 -3.65 -14.45 -14.88
N ALA A 382 -3.65 -15.79 -14.80
CA ALA A 382 -4.11 -16.68 -15.85
C ALA A 382 -5.64 -16.87 -15.86
N THR A 383 -6.40 -15.77 -15.98
CA THR A 383 -7.87 -15.72 -15.82
C THR A 383 -8.69 -16.51 -16.86
N ALA A 384 -8.04 -17.11 -17.87
CA ALA A 384 -8.66 -18.05 -18.80
C ALA A 384 -8.80 -19.48 -18.23
N GLU A 385 -8.17 -19.75 -17.08
CA GLU A 385 -8.09 -21.07 -16.47
C GLU A 385 -8.72 -21.07 -15.07
N ASP A 386 -9.57 -22.07 -14.78
CA ASP A 386 -10.07 -22.26 -13.42
C ASP A 386 -8.99 -22.87 -12.51
N PHE A 387 -8.60 -22.11 -11.48
CA PHE A 387 -7.74 -22.51 -10.36
C PHE A 387 -8.45 -22.44 -9.01
N GLY A 388 -9.72 -22.03 -8.96
CA GLY A 388 -10.48 -21.74 -7.73
C GLY A 388 -10.39 -22.84 -6.67
N PRO A 389 -10.59 -24.13 -7.01
CA PRO A 389 -10.47 -25.23 -6.05
C PRO A 389 -9.07 -25.39 -5.44
N THR A 390 -8.01 -25.00 -6.16
CA THR A 390 -6.62 -25.08 -5.67
C THR A 390 -6.29 -23.88 -4.79
N LEU A 391 -6.68 -22.68 -5.21
CA LEU A 391 -6.52 -21.45 -4.42
C LEU A 391 -7.28 -21.54 -3.09
N ALA A 392 -8.53 -22.01 -3.11
CA ALA A 392 -9.36 -22.20 -1.92
C ALA A 392 -8.81 -23.26 -0.94
N LYS A 393 -7.96 -24.17 -1.40
CA LYS A 393 -7.20 -25.10 -0.54
C LYS A 393 -5.98 -24.43 0.10
N LEU A 394 -5.32 -23.52 -0.62
CA LEU A 394 -4.12 -22.81 -0.17
C LEU A 394 -4.43 -21.74 0.89
N LEU A 395 -5.70 -21.38 1.09
CA LEU A 395 -6.18 -20.68 2.28
C LEU A 395 -5.85 -21.43 3.60
N ALA A 396 -5.56 -22.74 3.55
CA ALA A 396 -5.13 -23.53 4.70
C ALA A 396 -3.63 -23.92 4.66
N ASP A 397 -2.81 -23.22 3.86
CA ASP A 397 -1.35 -23.43 3.85
C ASP A 397 -0.74 -23.02 5.21
N PRO A 398 0.28 -23.73 5.74
CA PRO A 398 0.95 -23.32 6.98
C PRO A 398 1.59 -21.92 6.92
N ASP A 399 1.95 -21.44 5.73
CA ASP A 399 2.64 -20.17 5.53
C ASP A 399 1.67 -19.00 5.27
N ALA A 400 1.77 -17.94 6.08
CA ALA A 400 0.88 -16.76 5.99
C ALA A 400 1.04 -15.97 4.68
N HIS A 401 2.23 -15.97 4.09
CA HIS A 401 2.48 -15.34 2.80
C HIS A 401 1.76 -16.11 1.68
N VAL A 402 1.76 -17.44 1.74
CA VAL A 402 1.00 -18.30 0.81
C VAL A 402 -0.51 -18.07 0.95
N ARG A 403 -1.03 -17.99 2.19
CA ARG A 403 -2.45 -17.73 2.47
C ARG A 403 -2.90 -16.35 1.97
N ARG A 404 -2.12 -15.28 2.22
CA ARG A 404 -2.38 -13.92 1.68
C ARG A 404 -2.45 -13.93 0.15
N HIS A 405 -1.42 -14.47 -0.51
CA HIS A 405 -1.38 -14.50 -1.98
C HIS A 405 -2.53 -15.33 -2.57
N ALA A 406 -3.00 -16.38 -1.89
CA ALA A 406 -4.19 -17.13 -2.31
C ALA A 406 -5.44 -16.23 -2.31
N CYS A 407 -5.69 -15.43 -1.26
CA CYS A 407 -6.77 -14.45 -1.24
C CYS A 407 -6.69 -13.45 -2.40
N GLU A 408 -5.50 -12.86 -2.62
CA GLU A 408 -5.26 -11.86 -3.66
C GLU A 408 -5.45 -12.42 -5.09
N ALA A 409 -4.96 -13.64 -5.33
CA ALA A 409 -5.16 -14.34 -6.59
C ALA A 409 -6.64 -14.65 -6.84
N MET A 410 -7.39 -15.07 -5.80
CA MET A 410 -8.83 -15.33 -5.91
C MET A 410 -9.63 -14.06 -6.22
N VAL A 411 -9.33 -12.93 -5.57
CA VAL A 411 -9.92 -11.61 -5.90
C VAL A 411 -9.66 -11.23 -7.36
N ARG A 412 -8.43 -11.47 -7.85
CA ARG A 412 -8.01 -11.11 -9.21
C ARG A 412 -8.67 -11.96 -10.29
N CYS A 413 -8.76 -13.27 -10.10
CA CYS A 413 -9.37 -14.20 -11.07
C CYS A 413 -10.88 -14.37 -10.90
N GLY A 414 -11.49 -13.80 -9.85
CA GLY A 414 -12.92 -13.89 -9.57
C GLY A 414 -13.35 -15.22 -8.92
N ALA A 415 -12.42 -15.98 -8.34
CA ALA A 415 -12.72 -17.16 -7.55
C ALA A 415 -13.31 -16.77 -6.17
N THR A 416 -14.03 -17.71 -5.55
CA THR A 416 -14.76 -17.50 -4.29
C THR A 416 -14.39 -18.52 -3.23
N ALA A 417 -14.61 -18.17 -1.95
CA ALA A 417 -14.38 -19.01 -0.78
C ALA A 417 -15.67 -19.15 0.06
N THR A 418 -15.58 -19.78 1.22
CA THR A 418 -16.61 -19.77 2.27
C THR A 418 -16.11 -19.00 3.48
N LEU A 419 -17.01 -18.44 4.31
CA LEU A 419 -16.61 -17.77 5.56
C LEU A 419 -15.82 -18.72 6.47
N ALA A 420 -16.20 -19.99 6.54
CA ALA A 420 -15.46 -21.02 7.29
C ALA A 420 -13.99 -21.20 6.84
N GLN A 421 -13.70 -21.05 5.54
CA GLN A 421 -12.32 -21.08 5.03
C GLN A 421 -11.55 -19.79 5.30
N LEU A 422 -12.24 -18.64 5.33
CA LEU A 422 -11.60 -17.34 5.58
C LEU A 422 -11.44 -17.02 7.07
N LYS A 423 -12.26 -17.61 7.95
CA LYS A 423 -12.26 -17.32 9.40
C LYS A 423 -10.86 -17.38 10.03
N PRO A 424 -10.00 -18.39 9.79
CA PRO A 424 -8.66 -18.43 10.38
C PRO A 424 -7.75 -17.27 9.96
N LEU A 425 -7.96 -16.69 8.77
CA LEU A 425 -7.20 -15.55 8.27
C LEU A 425 -7.81 -14.24 8.79
N LEU A 426 -9.14 -14.14 8.84
CA LEU A 426 -9.85 -12.96 9.36
C LEU A 426 -9.54 -12.72 10.85
N ILE A 427 -9.32 -13.78 11.63
CA ILE A 427 -8.93 -13.69 13.05
C ILE A 427 -7.41 -13.67 13.27
N SER A 428 -6.61 -13.57 12.20
CA SER A 428 -5.15 -13.55 12.30
C SER A 428 -4.64 -12.24 12.91
N ASP A 429 -3.61 -12.34 13.76
CA ASP A 429 -2.85 -11.19 14.25
C ASP A 429 -2.03 -10.52 13.13
N ASP A 430 -1.77 -11.24 12.02
CA ASP A 430 -1.14 -10.66 10.85
C ASP A 430 -2.14 -9.79 10.07
N ARG A 431 -1.91 -8.48 10.10
CA ARG A 431 -2.80 -7.51 9.44
C ARG A 431 -2.85 -7.67 7.93
N PHE A 432 -1.77 -8.03 7.26
CA PHE A 432 -1.77 -8.19 5.80
C PHE A 432 -2.58 -9.41 5.37
N GLU A 433 -2.52 -10.50 6.16
CA GLU A 433 -3.37 -11.68 5.99
C GLU A 433 -4.85 -11.38 6.25
N ALA A 434 -5.18 -10.78 7.41
CA ALA A 434 -6.56 -10.44 7.76
C ALA A 434 -7.18 -9.46 6.77
N PHE A 435 -6.40 -8.46 6.32
CA PHE A 435 -6.82 -7.50 5.29
C PHE A 435 -7.09 -8.20 3.95
N ALA A 436 -6.23 -9.10 3.49
CA ALA A 436 -6.44 -9.81 2.22
C ALA A 436 -7.66 -10.75 2.28
N ALA A 437 -7.87 -11.44 3.40
CA ALA A 437 -9.07 -12.25 3.63
C ALA A 437 -10.35 -11.39 3.65
N ARG A 438 -10.31 -10.22 4.31
CA ARG A 438 -11.40 -9.22 4.26
C ARG A 438 -11.69 -8.78 2.82
N ARG A 439 -10.66 -8.47 2.02
CA ARG A 439 -10.82 -8.06 0.61
C ARG A 439 -11.40 -9.15 -0.27
N LEU A 440 -11.20 -10.43 0.05
CA LEU A 440 -11.91 -11.54 -0.61
C LEU A 440 -13.37 -11.66 -0.13
N LEU A 441 -13.63 -11.53 1.17
CA LEU A 441 -14.99 -11.54 1.73
C LEU A 441 -15.87 -10.41 1.16
N GLU A 442 -15.30 -9.22 0.96
CA GLU A 442 -15.95 -8.07 0.27
C GLU A 442 -16.44 -8.39 -1.16
N ARG A 443 -15.89 -9.41 -1.82
CA ARG A 443 -16.30 -9.85 -3.16
C ARG A 443 -17.33 -10.98 -3.14
N MET A 444 -17.61 -11.57 -1.97
CA MET A 444 -18.55 -12.67 -1.81
C MET A 444 -19.98 -12.15 -1.55
N PRO A 445 -21.04 -12.80 -2.09
CA PRO A 445 -22.42 -12.40 -1.82
C PRO A 445 -22.71 -12.37 -0.31
N THR A 446 -23.14 -11.22 0.21
CA THR A 446 -23.37 -10.99 1.65
C THR A 446 -24.39 -11.94 2.26
N THR A 447 -25.35 -12.43 1.47
CA THR A 447 -26.34 -13.44 1.89
C THR A 447 -25.74 -14.80 2.28
N ALA A 448 -24.46 -15.05 1.98
CA ALA A 448 -23.77 -16.29 2.35
C ALA A 448 -23.03 -16.22 3.70
N TRP A 449 -22.93 -15.04 4.33
CA TRP A 449 -22.03 -14.84 5.48
C TRP A 449 -22.40 -13.69 6.44
N ALA A 450 -23.23 -12.72 6.05
CA ALA A 450 -23.50 -11.52 6.87
C ALA A 450 -24.15 -11.85 8.22
N ASP A 451 -25.10 -12.78 8.25
CA ASP A 451 -25.81 -13.18 9.49
C ASP A 451 -24.86 -13.86 10.49
N GLU A 452 -23.88 -14.65 10.02
CA GLU A 452 -22.87 -15.29 10.87
C GLU A 452 -21.89 -14.26 11.46
N VAL A 453 -21.53 -13.22 10.68
CA VAL A 453 -20.72 -12.08 11.16
C VAL A 453 -21.49 -11.25 12.19
N LEU A 454 -22.76 -10.94 11.95
CA LEU A 454 -23.59 -10.18 12.88
C LEU A 454 -23.92 -10.95 14.17
N ALA A 455 -23.84 -12.28 14.15
CA ALA A 455 -23.97 -13.13 15.33
C ALA A 455 -22.62 -13.54 15.97
N ALA A 456 -21.49 -13.02 15.50
CA ALA A 456 -20.17 -13.43 15.99
C ALA A 456 -19.90 -12.89 17.41
N ASP A 457 -19.55 -13.78 18.34
CA ASP A 457 -18.99 -13.43 19.66
C ASP A 457 -17.45 -13.27 19.61
N ASP A 458 -16.81 -13.75 18.54
CA ASP A 458 -15.38 -13.56 18.28
C ASP A 458 -15.16 -12.12 17.75
N HIS A 459 -14.45 -11.32 18.53
CA HIS A 459 -14.26 -9.89 18.27
C HIS A 459 -13.50 -9.64 16.96
N ARG A 460 -12.44 -10.40 16.65
CA ARG A 460 -11.69 -10.25 15.39
C ARG A 460 -12.55 -10.59 14.19
N LEU A 461 -13.36 -11.65 14.29
CA LEU A 461 -14.31 -12.03 13.25
C LEU A 461 -15.38 -10.95 13.04
N PHE A 462 -15.93 -10.39 14.12
CA PHE A 462 -16.87 -9.26 14.04
C PHE A 462 -16.20 -8.04 13.40
N ILE A 463 -15.01 -7.62 13.85
CA ILE A 463 -14.27 -6.45 13.34
C ILE A 463 -14.04 -6.57 11.82
N GLN A 464 -13.40 -7.63 11.36
CA GLN A 464 -13.06 -7.79 9.93
C GLN A 464 -14.32 -8.05 9.08
N GLY A 465 -15.23 -8.91 9.57
CA GLY A 465 -16.47 -9.25 8.88
C GLY A 465 -17.43 -8.08 8.76
N ALA A 466 -17.66 -7.31 9.84
CA ALA A 466 -18.52 -6.14 9.81
C ALA A 466 -17.93 -5.05 8.90
N THR A 467 -16.61 -4.87 8.90
CA THR A 467 -15.96 -3.94 7.97
C THR A 467 -16.15 -4.36 6.51
N ALA A 468 -16.00 -5.65 6.19
CA ALA A 468 -16.35 -6.17 4.86
C ALA A 468 -17.84 -5.94 4.53
N LEU A 469 -18.74 -6.09 5.49
CA LEU A 469 -20.18 -5.95 5.30
C LEU A 469 -20.55 -4.50 4.98
N LEU A 470 -20.02 -3.55 5.73
CA LEU A 470 -20.19 -2.11 5.49
C LEU A 470 -19.65 -1.69 4.11
N VAL A 471 -18.55 -2.31 3.64
CA VAL A 471 -17.99 -2.07 2.31
C VAL A 471 -18.84 -2.69 1.19
N ALA A 472 -19.34 -3.91 1.38
CA ALA A 472 -20.12 -4.65 0.39
C ALA A 472 -21.60 -4.23 0.32
N LYS A 473 -22.16 -3.69 1.41
CA LYS A 473 -23.56 -3.30 1.56
C LYS A 473 -23.71 -2.15 2.55
N ASP A 474 -23.66 -0.92 2.05
CA ASP A 474 -23.62 0.32 2.83
C ASP A 474 -25.00 0.94 3.13
N ASP A 475 -26.08 0.17 2.99
CA ASP A 475 -27.41 0.67 3.33
C ASP A 475 -27.57 0.93 4.84
N LYS A 476 -28.38 1.94 5.18
CA LYS A 476 -28.57 2.40 6.56
C LYS A 476 -29.04 1.30 7.52
N ALA A 477 -29.83 0.32 7.07
CA ALA A 477 -30.29 -0.77 7.93
C ALA A 477 -29.16 -1.76 8.25
N THR A 478 -28.29 -2.06 7.28
CA THR A 478 -27.07 -2.86 7.50
C THR A 478 -26.12 -2.15 8.46
N CYS A 479 -25.90 -0.85 8.27
CA CYS A 479 -25.05 -0.05 9.16
C CYS A 479 -25.61 -0.01 10.59
N LEU A 480 -26.93 0.15 10.77
CA LEU A 480 -27.58 0.10 12.09
C LEU A 480 -27.50 -1.29 12.73
N ALA A 481 -27.56 -2.38 11.96
CA ALA A 481 -27.38 -3.73 12.49
C ALA A 481 -25.95 -3.96 13.05
N VAL A 482 -24.92 -3.45 12.36
CA VAL A 482 -23.53 -3.48 12.85
C VAL A 482 -23.38 -2.65 14.13
N LEU A 483 -23.94 -1.44 14.18
CA LEU A 483 -23.93 -0.59 15.37
C LEU A 483 -24.66 -1.24 16.56
N GLY A 484 -25.82 -1.87 16.31
CA GLY A 484 -26.58 -2.62 17.31
C GLY A 484 -25.76 -3.79 17.88
N ARG A 485 -25.09 -4.57 17.03
CA ARG A 485 -24.24 -5.67 17.50
C ARG A 485 -23.04 -5.18 18.32
N PHE A 486 -22.40 -4.08 17.95
CA PHE A 486 -21.35 -3.49 18.78
C PHE A 486 -21.90 -3.05 20.15
N GLN A 487 -23.09 -2.44 20.19
CA GLN A 487 -23.75 -2.06 21.44
C GLN A 487 -24.06 -3.28 22.35
N GLU A 488 -24.37 -4.44 21.78
CA GLU A 488 -24.56 -5.70 22.53
C GLU A 488 -23.25 -6.26 23.11
N LEU A 489 -22.14 -6.11 22.39
CA LEU A 489 -20.82 -6.60 22.80
C LEU A 489 -20.16 -5.67 23.84
N LEU A 490 -20.47 -4.37 23.84
CA LEU A 490 -19.85 -3.36 24.68
C LEU A 490 -19.82 -3.67 26.20
N PRO A 491 -20.86 -4.29 26.82
CA PRO A 491 -20.83 -4.67 28.25
C PRO A 491 -19.98 -5.92 28.57
N THR A 492 -19.38 -6.56 27.56
CA THR A 492 -18.53 -7.75 27.72
C THR A 492 -17.05 -7.35 27.86
N TYR A 493 -16.17 -8.32 28.15
CA TYR A 493 -14.74 -8.05 28.17
C TYR A 493 -14.19 -7.93 26.74
N ILE A 494 -13.84 -6.72 26.32
CA ILE A 494 -13.16 -6.43 25.05
C ILE A 494 -11.70 -6.07 25.36
N ALA A 495 -10.75 -6.63 24.61
CA ALA A 495 -9.33 -6.28 24.72
C ALA A 495 -9.06 -4.89 24.12
N ASP A 496 -8.07 -4.17 24.66
CA ASP A 496 -7.84 -2.75 24.33
C ASP A 496 -7.74 -2.44 22.82
N ASP A 497 -6.98 -3.24 22.06
CA ASP A 497 -6.84 -3.04 20.61
C ASP A 497 -8.12 -3.41 19.84
N ASP A 498 -8.86 -4.44 20.28
CA ASP A 498 -10.15 -4.80 19.69
C ASP A 498 -11.22 -3.73 19.96
N PHE A 499 -11.18 -3.08 21.11
CA PHE A 499 -12.09 -1.98 21.40
C PHE A 499 -11.83 -0.80 20.46
N VAL A 500 -10.57 -0.45 20.21
CA VAL A 500 -10.20 0.59 19.22
C VAL A 500 -10.66 0.20 17.81
N ASP A 501 -10.44 -1.05 17.39
CA ASP A 501 -10.89 -1.53 16.08
C ASP A 501 -12.43 -1.56 15.97
N MET A 502 -13.17 -1.87 17.05
CA MET A 502 -14.64 -1.76 17.08
C MET A 502 -15.13 -0.30 17.03
N LEU A 503 -14.44 0.63 17.71
CA LEU A 503 -14.69 2.06 17.55
C LEU A 503 -14.47 2.48 16.08
N ARG A 504 -13.45 1.93 15.41
CA ARG A 504 -13.25 2.16 13.97
C ARG A 504 -14.39 1.56 13.12
N VAL A 505 -14.86 0.34 13.39
CA VAL A 505 -16.05 -0.23 12.73
C VAL A 505 -17.27 0.68 12.91
N CYS A 506 -17.48 1.22 14.11
CA CYS A 506 -18.54 2.15 14.42
C CYS A 506 -18.44 3.45 13.57
N GLN A 507 -17.24 4.02 13.41
CA GLN A 507 -17.03 5.19 12.55
C GLN A 507 -17.35 4.90 11.07
N VAL A 508 -16.93 3.74 10.55
CA VAL A 508 -17.23 3.34 9.16
C VAL A 508 -18.75 3.15 8.97
N ALA A 509 -19.45 2.56 9.95
CA ALA A 509 -20.90 2.42 9.90
C ALA A 509 -21.62 3.77 9.94
N VAL A 510 -21.12 4.72 10.74
CA VAL A 510 -21.67 6.08 10.85
C VAL A 510 -21.49 6.89 9.55
N GLU A 511 -20.30 6.84 8.93
CA GLU A 511 -20.03 7.50 7.65
C GLU A 511 -20.87 6.90 6.52
N ARG A 512 -20.75 5.58 6.30
CA ARG A 512 -21.38 4.89 5.17
C ARG A 512 -22.91 4.87 5.28
N GLY A 513 -23.43 4.59 6.47
CA GLY A 513 -24.87 4.56 6.75
C GLY A 513 -25.53 5.93 6.86
N LYS A 514 -24.76 7.03 6.85
CA LYS A 514 -25.23 8.40 7.09
C LYS A 514 -26.08 8.47 8.37
N ILE A 515 -25.48 7.97 9.45
CA ILE A 515 -26.11 7.83 10.76
C ILE A 515 -26.07 9.18 11.48
N GLU A 516 -27.22 9.68 11.86
CA GLU A 516 -27.41 10.91 12.62
C GLU A 516 -27.55 10.62 14.13
N PRO A 517 -27.32 11.61 15.03
CA PRO A 517 -27.41 11.43 16.49
C PRO A 517 -28.66 10.67 16.99
N GLY A 518 -29.82 10.95 16.39
CA GLY A 518 -31.09 10.32 16.77
C GLY A 518 -31.29 8.87 16.32
N ASP A 519 -30.42 8.33 15.46
CA ASP A 519 -30.54 6.96 14.94
C ASP A 519 -29.96 5.91 15.90
N ALA A 520 -28.97 6.26 16.73
CA ALA A 520 -28.28 5.35 17.64
C ALA A 520 -28.03 5.95 19.05
N PRO A 521 -29.04 6.52 19.73
CA PRO A 521 -28.85 7.27 20.98
C PRO A 521 -28.37 6.40 22.15
N ALA A 522 -28.75 5.12 22.20
CA ALA A 522 -28.31 4.19 23.25
C ALA A 522 -26.81 3.88 23.14
N LEU A 523 -26.31 3.61 21.93
CA LEU A 523 -24.89 3.44 21.66
C LEU A 523 -24.11 4.74 21.93
N ALA A 524 -24.65 5.89 21.53
CA ALA A 524 -24.04 7.19 21.81
C ALA A 524 -23.84 7.41 23.31
N GLN A 525 -24.84 7.09 24.14
CA GLN A 525 -24.72 7.18 25.59
C GLN A 525 -23.71 6.19 26.15
N ALA A 526 -23.73 4.92 25.71
CA ALA A 526 -22.83 3.90 26.23
C ALA A 526 -21.35 4.21 25.89
N LEU A 527 -21.05 4.69 24.67
CA LEU A 527 -19.74 5.24 24.33
C LEU A 527 -19.37 6.46 25.19
N GLY A 528 -20.37 7.25 25.57
CA GLY A 528 -20.20 8.38 26.48
C GLY A 528 -19.86 7.94 27.90
N ASP A 529 -20.39 6.81 28.36
CA ASP A 529 -20.11 6.26 29.68
C ASP A 529 -18.64 5.79 29.77
N GLU A 530 -18.10 5.19 28.70
CA GLU A 530 -16.66 4.89 28.56
C GLU A 530 -15.74 6.14 28.50
N PHE A 531 -16.25 7.29 28.07
CA PHE A 531 -15.49 8.39 27.42
C PHE A 531 -13.97 8.54 27.76
N PRO A 532 -13.54 8.93 28.97
CA PRO A 532 -12.13 9.13 29.30
C PRO A 532 -11.54 7.79 29.80
N ALA A 533 -11.41 6.86 28.86
CA ALA A 533 -10.81 5.56 29.05
C ALA A 533 -9.32 5.65 29.44
N SER A 534 -8.74 4.54 29.87
CA SER A 534 -7.34 4.43 30.31
C SER A 534 -6.30 4.61 29.20
N SER A 535 -6.71 4.60 27.92
CA SER A 535 -5.82 4.66 26.77
C SER A 535 -6.13 5.88 25.91
N ASP A 536 -5.11 6.69 25.64
CA ASP A 536 -5.19 7.83 24.73
C ASP A 536 -5.71 7.44 23.34
N ARG A 537 -5.37 6.23 22.86
CA ARG A 537 -5.83 5.71 21.57
C ARG A 537 -7.35 5.55 21.56
N MET A 538 -7.92 5.00 22.64
CA MET A 538 -9.38 4.89 22.80
C MET A 538 -10.01 6.28 22.87
N ASN A 539 -9.43 7.18 23.68
CA ASN A 539 -9.95 8.54 23.85
C ASN A 539 -9.96 9.34 22.54
N ARG A 540 -8.93 9.19 21.69
CA ARG A 540 -8.89 9.81 20.35
C ARG A 540 -10.08 9.39 19.49
N GLU A 541 -10.40 8.09 19.46
CA GLU A 541 -11.49 7.56 18.63
C GLU A 541 -12.89 7.73 19.25
N LEU A 542 -12.99 7.66 20.58
CA LEU A 542 -14.20 8.01 21.32
C LEU A 542 -14.59 9.46 21.06
N LEU A 543 -13.66 10.43 21.17
CA LEU A 543 -13.94 11.85 20.92
C LEU A 543 -14.58 12.09 19.53
N ARG A 544 -14.10 11.42 18.49
CA ARG A 544 -14.67 11.53 17.13
C ARG A 544 -16.13 11.08 17.09
N LEU A 545 -16.42 9.92 17.69
CA LEU A 545 -17.77 9.36 17.76
C LEU A 545 -18.69 10.21 18.62
N LEU A 546 -18.22 10.68 19.77
CA LEU A 546 -19.01 11.47 20.72
C LEU A 546 -19.35 12.86 20.18
N VAL A 547 -18.43 13.51 19.46
CA VAL A 547 -18.69 14.76 18.72
C VAL A 547 -19.75 14.55 17.63
N ARG A 548 -19.70 13.43 16.90
CA ARG A 548 -20.66 13.13 15.83
C ARG A 548 -22.03 12.72 16.36
N LEU A 549 -22.09 11.86 17.37
CA LEU A 549 -23.33 11.25 17.88
C LEU A 549 -23.99 12.04 19.03
N LYS A 550 -23.27 13.01 19.63
CA LYS A 550 -23.81 14.00 20.58
C LYS A 550 -24.64 13.43 21.73
N PRO A 551 -24.10 12.51 22.57
CA PRO A 551 -24.77 12.08 23.79
C PRO A 551 -24.85 13.20 24.84
N ASP A 552 -25.79 13.07 25.77
CA ASP A 552 -26.09 14.10 26.77
C ASP A 552 -25.06 14.13 27.93
N GLY A 553 -24.90 15.29 28.55
CA GLY A 553 -24.24 15.44 29.85
C GLY A 553 -22.70 15.41 29.89
N LEU A 554 -22.00 15.23 28.75
CA LEU A 554 -20.53 15.07 28.75
C LEU A 554 -19.70 16.36 28.91
N HIS A 555 -20.27 17.56 28.78
CA HIS A 555 -19.50 18.82 28.76
C HIS A 555 -18.55 19.03 29.95
N GLN A 556 -18.93 18.58 31.16
CA GLN A 556 -18.05 18.66 32.32
C GLN A 556 -16.88 17.66 32.24
N ARG A 557 -17.14 16.42 31.78
CA ARG A 557 -16.10 15.39 31.59
C ARG A 557 -15.11 15.80 30.50
N TYR A 558 -15.59 16.40 29.40
CA TYR A 558 -14.74 16.94 28.34
C TYR A 558 -13.75 17.99 28.84
N VAL A 559 -14.21 18.98 29.62
CA VAL A 559 -13.30 20.02 30.17
C VAL A 559 -12.37 19.46 31.23
N ALA A 560 -12.82 18.49 32.03
CA ALA A 560 -11.95 17.79 32.98
C ALA A 560 -10.83 17.00 32.26
N TYR A 561 -11.15 16.32 31.16
CA TYR A 561 -10.17 15.60 30.34
C TYR A 561 -9.18 16.54 29.64
N LEU A 562 -9.67 17.65 29.05
CA LEU A 562 -8.82 18.67 28.42
C LEU A 562 -7.81 19.32 29.40
N ARG A 563 -8.19 19.43 30.68
CA ARG A 563 -7.34 19.94 31.78
C ARG A 563 -6.50 18.85 32.47
N SER A 564 -6.55 17.60 32.01
CA SER A 564 -5.75 16.50 32.57
C SER A 564 -4.31 16.52 32.02
N ASN A 565 -3.45 15.62 32.50
CA ASN A 565 -2.03 15.57 32.14
C ASN A 565 -1.81 14.89 30.78
N LEU A 566 -2.33 15.51 29.73
CA LEU A 566 -2.21 15.13 28.34
C LEU A 566 -0.93 15.71 27.71
N ASP A 567 -0.29 14.98 26.79
CA ASP A 567 0.73 15.56 25.92
C ASP A 567 0.12 16.54 24.89
N ASP A 568 0.93 17.39 24.28
CA ASP A 568 0.42 18.44 23.39
C ASP A 568 -0.28 17.91 22.13
N GLN A 569 0.02 16.69 21.66
CA GLN A 569 -0.76 16.04 20.59
C GLN A 569 -2.15 15.65 21.09
N GLN A 570 -2.25 15.00 22.26
CA GLN A 570 -3.55 14.66 22.83
C GLN A 570 -4.37 15.92 23.15
N ARG A 571 -3.73 16.97 23.68
CA ARG A 571 -4.36 18.27 23.95
C ARG A 571 -4.88 18.91 22.66
N LEU A 572 -4.09 18.93 21.58
CA LEU A 572 -4.49 19.49 20.29
C LEU A 572 -5.63 18.70 19.66
N HIS A 573 -5.52 17.36 19.60
CA HIS A 573 -6.60 16.49 19.12
C HIS A 573 -7.90 16.73 19.90
N THR A 574 -7.81 16.75 21.23
CA THR A 574 -8.95 16.98 22.11
C THR A 574 -9.58 18.35 21.90
N ALA A 575 -8.77 19.42 21.89
CA ALA A 575 -9.26 20.78 21.70
C ALA A 575 -9.97 20.95 20.35
N LEU A 576 -9.38 20.48 19.25
CA LEU A 576 -9.97 20.61 17.92
C LEU A 576 -11.30 19.85 17.77
N HIS A 577 -11.43 18.67 18.39
CA HIS A 577 -12.69 17.93 18.42
C HIS A 577 -13.73 18.61 19.32
N LEU A 578 -13.34 19.07 20.51
CA LEU A 578 -14.24 19.75 21.44
C LEU A 578 -14.74 21.12 20.91
N ALA A 579 -14.00 21.77 20.01
CA ALA A 579 -14.46 22.96 19.30
C ALA A 579 -15.71 22.73 18.43
N MET A 580 -16.00 21.47 18.08
CA MET A 580 -17.17 21.07 17.29
C MET A 580 -18.40 20.67 18.14
N VAL A 581 -18.28 20.70 19.47
CA VAL A 581 -19.36 20.38 20.40
C VAL A 581 -20.25 21.62 20.63
N ASP A 582 -21.57 21.43 20.57
CA ASP A 582 -22.55 22.49 20.85
C ASP A 582 -22.81 22.67 22.35
N GLY A 583 -23.42 23.78 22.74
CA GLY A 583 -23.98 23.96 24.10
C GLY A 583 -23.00 24.41 25.18
N TRP A 584 -21.74 24.72 24.85
CA TRP A 584 -20.75 25.23 25.80
C TRP A 584 -21.19 26.51 26.53
N ASN A 585 -21.02 26.53 27.86
CA ASN A 585 -21.12 27.74 28.68
C ASN A 585 -19.84 28.61 28.59
N SER A 586 -19.88 29.83 29.12
CA SER A 586 -18.77 30.79 28.99
C SER A 586 -17.45 30.31 29.60
N GLU A 587 -17.47 29.63 30.76
CA GLU A 587 -16.25 29.12 31.41
C GLU A 587 -15.61 28.01 30.56
N GLN A 588 -16.43 27.09 30.05
CA GLN A 588 -15.99 25.97 29.22
C GLN A 588 -15.39 26.47 27.88
N ARG A 589 -16.00 27.49 27.25
CA ARG A 589 -15.42 28.15 26.05
C ARG A 589 -14.06 28.79 26.35
N MET A 590 -13.92 29.46 27.49
CA MET A 590 -12.64 30.05 27.88
C MET A 590 -11.57 29.00 28.17
N ALA A 591 -11.92 27.85 28.75
CA ALA A 591 -10.98 26.73 28.92
C ALA A 591 -10.46 26.20 27.58
N LEU A 592 -11.34 26.06 26.58
CA LEU A 592 -10.96 25.63 25.24
C LEU A 592 -10.06 26.66 24.53
N VAL A 593 -10.43 27.94 24.55
CA VAL A 593 -9.64 29.02 23.92
C VAL A 593 -8.27 29.16 24.59
N ALA A 594 -8.20 29.11 25.92
CA ALA A 594 -6.92 29.14 26.64
C ALA A 594 -6.01 27.98 26.23
N THR A 595 -6.55 26.76 26.13
CA THR A 595 -5.78 25.58 25.71
C THR A 595 -5.23 25.73 24.28
N LEU A 596 -5.99 26.32 23.35
CA LEU A 596 -5.54 26.55 21.97
C LEU A 596 -4.49 27.67 21.86
N GLU A 597 -4.56 28.72 22.69
CA GLU A 597 -3.51 29.75 22.75
C GLU A 597 -2.22 29.21 23.41
N GLU A 598 -2.33 28.36 24.45
CA GLU A 598 -1.18 27.68 25.07
C GLU A 598 -0.47 26.71 24.12
N LEU A 599 -1.21 25.99 23.27
CA LEU A 599 -0.64 25.10 22.26
C LEU A 599 -0.03 25.83 21.05
N ARG A 600 -0.28 27.14 20.92
CA ARG A 600 0.21 27.98 19.83
C ARG A 600 1.48 28.75 20.21
N SER A 601 1.74 28.93 21.51
CA SER A 601 2.85 29.73 22.07
C SER A 601 4.14 28.94 22.24
#